data_AF-A0A7Y2C9N1-F1
#
_entry.id   AF-A0A7Y2C9N1-F1
#
_cell.length_a   1.000
_cell.length_b   1.000
_cell.length_c   1.000
_cell.angle_alpha   90.00
_cell.angle_beta   90.00
_cell.angle_gamma   90.00
#
_symmetry.space_group_name_H-M   'P 1'
#
loop_
_entity.id
_entity.type
_entity.pdbx_description
1 polymer ?
#
loop_
_entity_poly.entity_id
_entity_poly.type
_entity_poly.pdbx_seq_one_letter_code
_entity_poly.pdbx_strand_id
1 'polypeptide(L)' 'MDPASKTILQALGMEVMHFDELMHITGLQTGPLLSSLLSLEIAGMVRQYPGKSFGVTLQAGAG' A
#
# COMPACT_ATOMS: atom_id res chain seq x y z
N MET A 1 -13.02 -3.03 -4.43
CA MET A 1 -11.93 -2.75 -3.48
C MET A 1 -12.45 -3.03 -2.08
N ASP A 2 -11.78 -3.89 -1.32
CA ASP A 2 -12.17 -4.22 0.06
C ASP A 2 -11.77 -3.11 1.06
N PRO A 3 -12.30 -3.13 2.31
CA PRO A 3 -12.03 -2.09 3.29
C PRO A 3 -10.55 -1.92 3.64
N ALA A 4 -9.79 -3.02 3.77
CA ALA A 4 -8.38 -2.93 4.17
C ALA A 4 -7.54 -2.28 3.07
N SER A 5 -7.77 -2.67 1.81
CA SER A 5 -7.12 -2.05 0.65
C SER A 5 -7.40 -0.54 0.55
N LYS A 6 -8.64 -0.12 0.82
CA LYS A 6 -9.01 1.31 0.84
C LYS A 6 -8.25 2.06 1.95
N THR A 7 -8.22 1.51 3.15
CA THR A 7 -7.50 2.12 4.29
C THR A 7 -6.01 2.25 4.01
N ILE A 8 -5.38 1.24 3.39
CA ILE A 8 -3.96 1.27 3.01
C ILE A 8 -3.67 2.39 1.99
N LEU A 9 -4.48 2.50 0.94
CA LEU A 9 -4.31 3.56 -0.06
C LEU A 9 -4.50 4.96 0.53
N GLN A 10 -5.44 5.11 1.47
CA GLN A 10 -5.64 6.35 2.20
C GLN A 10 -4.46 6.69 3.11
N ALA A 11 -3.88 5.69 3.78
CA ALA A 11 -2.70 5.86 4.62
C ALA A 11 -1.49 6.27 3.78
N LEU A 12 -1.24 5.59 2.66
CA LEU A 12 -0.12 5.91 1.77
C LEU A 12 -0.22 7.32 1.15
N GLY A 13 -1.42 7.77 0.79
CA GLY A 13 -1.61 9.06 0.14
C GLY A 13 -0.72 9.19 -1.11
N MET A 14 0.25 10.11 -1.09
CA MET A 14 1.28 10.27 -2.13
C MET A 14 2.70 9.99 -1.63
N GLU A 15 2.83 9.45 -0.41
CA GLU A 15 4.13 9.21 0.24
C GLU A 15 4.52 7.73 0.17
N VAL A 16 5.83 7.48 0.27
CA VAL A 16 6.36 6.13 0.47
C VAL A 16 6.52 5.89 1.96
N MET A 17 5.90 4.85 2.48
CA MET A 17 5.92 4.51 3.91
C MET A 17 6.48 3.12 4.16
N HIS A 18 7.14 2.96 5.31
CA HIS A 18 7.60 1.66 5.77
C HIS A 18 6.40 0.79 6.20
N PHE A 19 6.53 -0.54 6.06
CA PHE A 19 5.51 -1.50 6.47
C PHE A 19 5.03 -1.31 7.92
N ASP A 20 5.95 -1.10 8.86
CA ASP A 20 5.61 -0.93 10.28
C ASP A 20 4.82 0.37 10.54
N GLU A 21 5.08 1.41 9.77
CA GLU A 21 4.35 2.68 9.86
C GLU A 21 2.93 2.53 9.30
N LEU A 22 2.78 1.85 8.16
CA LEU A 22 1.46 1.48 7.64
C LEU A 22 0.68 0.61 8.63
N MET A 23 1.35 -0.34 9.28
CA MET A 23 0.73 -1.17 10.30
C MET A 23 0.22 -0.34 11.48
N HIS A 24 1.00 0.64 11.93
CA HIS A 24 0.62 1.55 13.00
C HIS A 24 -0.56 2.46 12.62
N ILE A 25 -0.52 3.07 11.43
CA ILE A 25 -1.55 4.02 10.95
C ILE A 25 -2.87 3.30 10.65
N THR A 26 -2.80 2.14 9.98
CA THR A 26 -3.99 1.42 9.54
C THR A 26 -4.61 0.55 10.64
N GLY A 27 -3.85 0.23 11.69
CA GLY A 27 -4.24 -0.71 12.75
C GLY A 27 -4.37 -2.16 12.27
N LEU A 28 -3.99 -2.46 11.03
CA LEU A 28 -4.04 -3.81 10.47
C LEU A 28 -2.93 -4.68 11.06
N GLN A 29 -3.22 -5.96 11.27
CA GLN A 29 -2.21 -6.93 11.67
C GLN A 29 -1.32 -7.31 10.46
N THR A 30 -0.14 -7.85 10.74
CA THR A 30 0.87 -8.18 9.71
C THR A 30 0.31 -9.00 8.54
N GLY A 31 -0.42 -10.08 8.82
CA GLY A 31 -0.97 -10.97 7.78
C GLY A 31 -1.98 -10.27 6.85
N PRO A 32 -3.06 -9.68 7.41
CA PRO A 32 -4.01 -8.89 6.62
C PRO A 32 -3.36 -7.75 5.83
N LEU A 33 -2.42 -7.01 6.42
CA LEU A 33 -1.72 -5.92 5.75
C LEU A 33 -0.90 -6.42 4.56
N LEU A 34 -0.11 -7.49 4.73
CA LEU A 34 0.65 -8.10 3.63
C LEU A 34 -0.25 -8.61 2.51
N SER A 35 -1.35 -9.26 2.84
CA SER A 35 -2.31 -9.79 1.85
C SER A 35 -2.94 -8.67 1.02
N SER A 36 -3.35 -7.59 1.67
CA SER A 36 -3.92 -6.43 0.98
C SER A 36 -2.87 -5.68 0.16
N LEU A 37 -1.65 -5.48 0.67
CA LEU A 37 -0.55 -4.85 -0.09
C LEU A 37 -0.19 -5.66 -1.34
N LEU A 38 -0.11 -6.98 -1.23
CA LEU A 38 0.12 -7.88 -2.37
C LEU A 38 -1.01 -7.77 -3.40
N SER A 39 -2.26 -7.77 -2.95
CA SER A 39 -3.43 -7.63 -3.83
C SER A 39 -3.43 -6.30 -4.57
N LEU A 40 -3.07 -5.21 -3.88
CA LEU A 40 -2.93 -3.88 -4.47
C LEU A 40 -1.75 -3.79 -5.45
N GLU A 41 -0.65 -4.47 -5.17
CA GLU A 41 0.54 -4.50 -6.04
C GLU A 41 0.26 -5.26 -7.33
N ILE A 42 -0.42 -6.42 -7.24
CA ILE A 42 -0.91 -7.17 -8.41
C ILE A 42 -1.87 -6.31 -9.24
N ALA A 43 -2.71 -5.51 -8.59
CA ALA A 43 -3.61 -4.56 -9.25
C ALA A 43 -2.92 -3.31 -9.82
N GLY A 44 -1.60 -3.17 -9.62
CA GLY A 44 -0.81 -2.03 -10.09
C GLY A 44 -1.05 -0.73 -9.32
N MET A 45 -1.74 -0.77 -8.18
CA MET A 45 -2.11 0.43 -7.40
C MET A 45 -1.02 0.87 -6.43
N VAL A 46 -0.23 -0.08 -5.92
CA VAL A 46 0.92 0.17 -5.06
C VAL A 46 2.15 -0.54 -5.60
N ARG A 47 3.32 -0.14 -5.11
CA ARG A 47 4.59 -0.79 -5.43
C ARG A 47 5.42 -0.98 -4.17
N GLN A 48 6.07 -2.14 -4.06
CA GLN A 48 7.10 -2.34 -3.05
C GLN A 48 8.45 -1.74 -3.46
N TYR A 49 9.11 -1.09 -2.51
CA TYR A 49 10.47 -0.57 -2.61
C TYR A 49 11.40 -1.34 -1.64
N PRO A 50 12.74 -1.28 -1.85
CA PRO A 50 13.70 -1.87 -0.93
C PRO A 50 13.46 -1.43 0.52
N GLY A 51 13.76 -2.34 1.46
CA GLY A 51 13.55 -2.06 2.89
C GLY A 51 12.08 -2.07 3.32
N LYS A 52 11.22 -2.89 2.67
CA LYS A 52 9.79 -3.06 3.03
C LYS A 52 9.00 -1.74 3.06
N SER A 53 9.31 -0.84 2.13
CA SER A 53 8.55 0.40 1.95
C SER A 53 7.57 0.25 0.81
N PHE A 54 6.44 0.95 0.88
CA PHE A 54 5.36 0.88 -0.12
C PHE A 54 4.92 2.29 -0.49
N GLY A 55 4.53 2.49 -1.74
CA GLY A 55 3.98 3.76 -2.22
C GLY A 55 2.92 3.51 -3.30
N VAL A 56 2.06 4.50 -3.51
CA VAL A 56 1.09 4.45 -4.62
C VAL A 56 1.82 4.52 -5.96
N THR A 57 1.36 3.73 -6.92
CA THR A 57 1.86 3.81 -8.29
C THR A 57 1.16 5.00 -8.96
N LEU A 58 1.91 6.06 -9.24
CA LEU A 58 1.44 7.09 -10.16
C LEU A 58 1.47 6.47 -11.56
N GLN A 59 0.30 6.09 -12.07
CA GLN A 59 0.17 5.82 -13.49
C GLN A 59 0.34 7.17 -14.19
N ALA A 60 1.57 7.48 -14.62
CA ALA A 60 1.77 8.55 -15.58
C ALA A 60 0.87 8.22 -16.77
N GLY A 61 -0.06 9.12 -17.08
CA GLY A 61 -0.91 8.99 -18.26
C GLY A 61 -0.02 8.66 -19.45
N ALA A 62 -0.33 7.57 -20.14
CA ALA A 62 0.17 7.36 -21.48
C ALA A 62 -0.32 8.55 -22.31
N GLY A 63 0.58 9.49 -22.56
CA GLY A 63 0.44 10.49 -23.62
C GLY A 63 0.63 9.84 -24.98
#